data_AF-A0A3L8GMW8-F1
#
_entry.id   AF-A0A3L8GMW8-F1
#
_cell.length_a   1.000
_cell.length_b   1.000
_cell.length_c   1.000
_cell.angle_alpha   90.00
_cell.angle_beta   90.00
_cell.angle_gamma   90.00
#
_symmetry.space_group_name_H-M   'P 1'
#
loop_
_entity.id
_entity.type
_entity.pdbx_description
1 polymer ?
#
loop_
_entity_poly.entity_id
_entity_poly.type
_entity_poly.pdbx_seq_one_letter_code
_entity_poly.pdbx_strand_id
1 'polypeptide(L)' 'MEIYTARSRYRQEGVTWVWYRNDEEEIHTDLQLSEVFRLIRRELEKFVDEGILTKEQAFDLSNDWLAYDEFVEGLMYG' A
#
# COMPACT_ATOMS: atom_id res chain seq x y z
N MET A 1 -9.49 -9.45 7.41
CA MET A 1 -8.77 -9.10 6.16
C MET A 1 -7.41 -8.61 6.57
N GLU A 2 -6.34 -9.11 5.97
CA GLU A 2 -5.01 -8.51 6.17
C GLU A 2 -4.93 -7.22 5.36
N ILE A 3 -4.42 -6.16 5.96
CA ILE A 3 -4.27 -4.86 5.32
C ILE A 3 -2.79 -4.51 5.27
N TYR A 4 -2.36 -3.79 4.24
CA TYR A 4 -0.95 -3.49 4.03
C TYR A 4 -0.74 -2.00 3.80
N THR A 5 0.29 -1.44 4.42
CA THR A 5 0.63 -0.01 4.38
C THR A 5 2.09 0.19 3.96
N ALA A 6 2.41 1.38 3.44
CA ALA A 6 3.76 1.73 3.00
C ALA A 6 4.30 2.91 3.81
N ARG A 7 5.45 2.72 4.46
CA ARG A 7 6.12 3.81 5.19
C ARG A 7 7.50 4.09 4.62
N SER A 8 7.79 5.38 4.42
CA SER A 8 9.12 5.80 3.98
C SER A 8 10.13 5.78 5.14
N ARG A 9 11.39 5.45 4.82
CA ARG A 9 12.55 5.49 5.73
C ARG A 9 13.69 6.22 5.05
N TYR A 10 14.24 7.22 5.73
CA TYR A 10 15.44 7.93 5.30
C TYR A 10 16.69 7.11 5.69
N ARG A 11 17.56 6.83 4.71
CA ARG A 11 18.88 6.21 4.91
C ARG A 11 19.96 7.08 4.29
N GLN A 12 21.23 6.77 4.58
CA GLN A 12 22.37 7.51 4.01
C GLN A 12 22.38 7.51 2.47
N GLU A 13 21.84 6.47 1.85
CA GLU A 13 21.79 6.27 0.40
C GLU A 13 20.54 6.89 -0.26
N GLY A 14 19.58 7.40 0.52
CA GLY A 14 18.34 7.98 0.02
C GLY A 14 17.08 7.52 0.76
N VAL A 15 15.92 7.74 0.15
CA VAL A 15 14.63 7.29 0.68
C VAL A 15 14.35 5.87 0.24
N THR A 16 14.07 5.01 1.22
CA THR A 16 13.62 3.63 1.03
C THR A 16 12.21 3.47 1.60
N TRP A 17 11.55 2.37 1.28
CA TRP A 17 10.20 2.09 1.74
C TRP A 17 10.13 0.74 2.44
N VAL A 18 9.21 0.64 3.39
CA VAL A 18 8.89 -0.58 4.11
C VAL A 18 7.41 -0.86 3.95
N TRP A 19 7.12 -2.12 3.64
CA TRP A 19 5.78 -2.64 3.46
C TRP A 19 5.36 -3.40 4.71
N TYR A 20 4.33 -2.90 5.38
CA TYR A 20 3.83 -3.45 6.63
C TYR A 20 2.58 -4.28 6.39
N ARG A 21 2.39 -5.33 7.18
CA ARG A 21 1.11 -6.01 7.36
C ARG A 21 0.49 -5.53 8.67
N ASN A 22 -0.77 -5.10 8.60
CA ASN A 22 -1.58 -4.58 9.70
C ASN A 22 -0.84 -3.54 10.54
N ASP A 23 0.01 -2.71 9.92
CA ASP A 23 0.86 -1.72 10.59
C ASP A 23 1.86 -2.25 11.65
N GLU A 24 1.99 -3.57 11.80
CA GLU A 24 2.80 -4.18 12.86
C GLU A 24 4.01 -4.95 12.29
N GLU A 25 3.78 -5.78 11.29
CA GLU A 25 4.80 -6.71 10.78
C GLU A 25 5.48 -6.17 9.52
N GLU A 26 6.81 -6.01 9.54
CA GLU A 26 7.60 -5.66 8.35
C GLU A 26 7.73 -6.86 7.41
N ILE A 27 7.06 -6.82 6.27
CA ILE A 27 7.05 -7.91 5.28
C ILE A 27 8.18 -7.72 4.25
N HIS A 28 8.36 -6.47 3.81
CA HIS A 28 9.42 -6.10 2.87
C HIS A 28 10.08 -4.80 3.32
N THR A 29 11.40 -4.76 3.25
CA THR A 29 12.21 -3.59 3.60
C THR A 29 13.06 -3.15 2.43
N ASP A 30 13.59 -1.93 2.48
CA ASP A 30 14.53 -1.40 1.49
C ASP A 30 13.98 -1.33 0.06
N LEU A 31 12.66 -1.13 -0.03
CA LEU A 31 11.96 -1.01 -1.30
C LEU A 31 12.20 0.34 -1.96
N GLN A 32 12.28 0.33 -3.28
CA GLN A 32 12.11 1.52 -4.12
C GLN A 32 10.63 1.86 -4.27
N LEU A 33 10.31 3.13 -4.51
CA LEU A 33 8.92 3.58 -4.69
C LEU A 33 8.20 2.84 -5.83
N SER A 34 8.92 2.47 -6.89
CA SER A 34 8.34 1.68 -8.00
C SER A 34 7.92 0.27 -7.58
N GLU A 35 8.59 -0.32 -6.58
CA GLU A 35 8.24 -1.62 -6.00
C GLU A 35 7.01 -1.49 -5.11
N VAL A 36 6.91 -0.40 -4.34
CA VAL A 36 5.70 -0.07 -3.56
C VAL A 36 4.48 0.02 -4.47
N PHE A 37 4.56 0.73 -5.61
CA PHE A 37 3.44 0.80 -6.55
C PHE A 37 3.05 -0.56 -7.16
N ARG A 38 3.96 -1.53 -7.25
CA ARG A 38 3.60 -2.90 -7.69
C ARG A 38 2.84 -3.63 -6.60
N LEU A 39 3.25 -3.47 -5.33
CA LEU A 39 2.56 -4.06 -4.19
C LEU A 39 1.16 -3.47 -4.01
N ILE A 40 1.02 -2.15 -4.12
CA ILE A 40 -0.26 -1.45 -4.10
C ILE A 40 -1.22 -2.02 -5.15
N ARG A 41 -0.79 -2.16 -6.41
CA ARG A 41 -1.63 -2.73 -7.48
C ARG A 41 -2.13 -4.13 -7.15
N ARG A 42 -1.26 -4.97 -6.59
CA ARG A 42 -1.61 -6.34 -6.19
C ARG A 42 -2.62 -6.36 -5.05
N GLU A 43 -2.53 -5.45 -4.08
CA GLU A 43 -3.53 -5.38 -3.01
C GLU A 43 -4.86 -4.81 -3.50
N LEU A 44 -4.82 -3.80 -4.37
CA LEU A 44 -6.03 -3.23 -4.98
C LEU A 44 -6.81 -4.26 -5.80
N GLU A 45 -6.14 -5.19 -6.49
CA GLU A 45 -6.80 -6.32 -7.15
C GLU A 45 -7.64 -7.16 -6.18
N LYS A 46 -7.13 -7.42 -4.96
CA LYS A 46 -7.89 -8.17 -3.93
C LYS A 46 -9.12 -7.40 -3.48
N PHE A 47 -8.99 -6.09 -3.25
CA PHE A 47 -10.13 -5.26 -2.85
C PHE A 47 -11.20 -5.19 -3.96
N VAL A 48 -10.80 -5.27 -5.23
CA VAL A 48 -11.75 -5.40 -6.35
C VAL A 48 -12.42 -6.77 -6.34
N ASP A 49 -11.66 -7.84 -6.15
CA ASP A 49 -12.21 -9.21 -6.11
C ASP A 49 -13.17 -9.42 -4.94
N GLU A 50 -12.93 -8.76 -3.81
CA GLU A 50 -13.81 -8.75 -2.63
C GLU A 50 -15.00 -7.79 -2.76
N GLY A 51 -15.08 -7.00 -3.84
CA GLY A 51 -16.16 -6.05 -4.09
C GLY A 51 -16.11 -4.78 -3.23
N ILE A 52 -14.97 -4.51 -2.58
CA ILE A 52 -14.73 -3.30 -1.79
C ILE A 52 -14.49 -2.09 -2.70
N LEU A 53 -13.78 -2.30 -3.81
CA LEU A 53 -13.50 -1.28 -4.81
C LEU A 53 -14.05 -1.66 -6.18
N THR A 54 -14.42 -0.66 -6.98
CA THR A 54 -14.54 -0.85 -8.42
C THR A 54 -13.17 -0.84 -9.09
N LYS A 55 -13.08 -1.39 -10.31
CA LYS A 55 -11.84 -1.33 -11.11
C LYS A 55 -11.36 0.09 -11.37
N GLU A 56 -12.27 1.05 -11.49
CA GLU A 56 -11.95 2.47 -11.68
C GLU A 56 -11.32 3.07 -10.43
N GLN A 57 -11.92 2.84 -9.25
CA GLN A 57 -11.35 3.29 -7.98
C GLN A 57 -9.97 2.67 -7.71
N ALA A 58 -9.80 1.37 -8.01
CA ALA A 58 -8.50 0.72 -7.91
C ALA A 58 -7.47 1.31 -8.88
N PHE A 59 -7.88 1.69 -10.10
CA PHE A 59 -6.98 2.34 -11.04
C PHE A 59 -6.49 3.70 -10.52
N ASP A 60 -7.39 4.52 -9.97
CA ASP A 60 -7.06 5.83 -9.42
C ASP A 60 -6.08 5.73 -8.24
N LEU A 61 -6.30 4.77 -7.34
CA LEU A 61 -5.42 4.52 -6.19
C LEU A 61 -4.05 3.93 -6.58
N SER A 62 -3.95 3.26 -7.73
CA SER A 62 -2.76 2.48 -8.10
C SER A 62 -1.49 3.30 -8.37
N ASN A 63 -1.62 4.62 -8.56
CA ASN A 63 -0.52 5.51 -8.90
C ASN A 63 -0.24 6.56 -7.82
N ASP A 64 -0.95 6.48 -6.69
CA ASP A 64 -0.79 7.41 -5.56
C ASP A 64 -0.69 6.59 -4.26
N TRP A 65 0.54 6.51 -3.74
CA TRP A 65 0.80 5.72 -2.54
C TRP A 65 0.13 6.34 -1.32
N LEU A 66 0.00 7.67 -1.27
CA LEU A 66 -0.59 8.37 -0.14
C LEU A 66 -2.10 8.16 -0.14
N ALA A 67 -2.75 8.28 -1.30
CA ALA A 67 -4.18 8.00 -1.42
C ALA A 67 -4.51 6.53 -1.10
N TYR A 68 -3.64 5.60 -1.50
CA TYR A 68 -3.76 4.20 -1.10
C TYR A 68 -3.68 4.02 0.42
N ASP A 69 -2.69 4.65 1.07
CA ASP A 69 -2.48 4.57 2.52
C ASP A 69 -3.68 5.13 3.28
N GLU A 70 -4.20 6.30 2.88
CA GLU A 70 -5.42 6.91 3.44
C GLU A 70 -6.65 6.00 3.31
N PHE A 71 -6.84 5.37 2.14
CA PHE A 71 -7.94 4.42 1.91
C PHE A 71 -7.84 3.22 2.86
N VAL A 72 -6.64 2.65 2.98
CA VAL A 72 -6.35 1.51 3.83
C VAL A 72 -6.52 1.84 5.31
N GLU A 73 -6.05 3.00 5.77
CA GLU A 73 -6.25 3.48 7.14
C GLU A 73 -7.74 3.64 7.45
N GLY A 74 -8.51 4.16 6.50
CA GLY A 74 -9.97 4.26 6.61
C GLY A 74 -10.66 2.90 6.82
N LEU A 75 -10.11 1.81 6.30
CA LEU A 75 -10.61 0.45 6.54
C LEU A 75 -10.21 -0.13 7.90
N MET A 76 -9.06 0.29 8.45
CA MET A 76 -8.57 -0.20 9.74
C MET A 76 -9.25 0.47 10.93
N TYR A 77 -9.55 1.76 10.82
CA TYR A 77 -10.05 2.59 11.92
C TYR A 77 -11.49 3.08 11.74
N GLY A 78 -12.15 2.70 10.64
CA GLY A 78 -13.53 3.05 10.30
C GLY A 78 -14.61 2.14 10.89
#